data_AF-A0AAE3SLE8-F1
#
_entry.id   AF-A0AAE3SLE8-F1
#
_cell.length_a   1.000
_cell.length_b   1.000
_cell.length_c   1.000
_cell.angle_alpha   90.00
_cell.angle_beta   90.00
_cell.angle_gamma   90.00
#
_symmetry.space_group_name_H-M   'P 1'
#
loop_
_entity.id
_entity.type
_entity.pdbx_description
1 polymer ?
#
loop_
_entity_poly.entity_id
_entity_poly.type
_entity_poly.pdbx_seq_one_letter_code
_entity_poly.pdbx_strand_id
1 'polypeptide(L)'
;MAKKQKGKSKSDSQSVSRQGALKRNHRTAFLLNDKEKEAIDSYCRKNKIKNKSKFMRETLLRTVMDHFLEDYPTLFDKKDMDRIKV
;
A
#
# COMPACT_ATOMS: atom_id res chain seq x y z
N MET A 1 -7.11 59.10 -11.96
CA MET A 1 -7.32 58.05 -10.94
C MET A 1 -6.74 56.74 -11.44
N ALA A 2 -5.54 56.37 -10.99
CA ALA A 2 -4.83 55.17 -11.43
C ALA A 2 -5.27 53.94 -10.62
N LYS A 3 -5.85 52.93 -11.28
CA LYS A 3 -6.17 51.65 -10.64
C LYS A 3 -4.91 50.78 -10.59
N LYS A 4 -4.38 50.63 -9.37
CA LYS A 4 -3.27 49.73 -8.99
C LYS A 4 -3.70 48.28 -9.22
N GLN A 5 -3.08 47.60 -10.20
CA GLN A 5 -3.23 46.15 -10.40
C GLN A 5 -2.57 45.42 -9.23
N LYS A 6 -3.38 44.64 -8.50
CA LYS A 6 -2.95 43.82 -7.38
C LYS A 6 -2.24 42.59 -7.95
N GLY A 7 -0.90 42.60 -7.90
CA GLY A 7 -0.06 41.46 -8.27
C GLY A 7 -0.45 40.24 -7.43
N LYS A 8 -0.83 39.15 -8.11
CA LYS A 8 -1.10 37.86 -7.49
C LYS A 8 0.24 37.17 -7.28
N SER A 9 0.78 37.23 -6.07
CA SER A 9 1.96 36.47 -5.67
C SER A 9 1.66 34.98 -5.79
N LYS A 10 2.32 34.31 -6.74
CA LYS A 10 2.35 32.85 -6.83
C LYS A 10 3.30 32.32 -5.76
N SER A 11 2.78 31.89 -4.62
CA SER A 11 3.47 30.93 -3.77
C SER A 11 3.10 29.53 -4.28
N ASP A 12 3.92 28.99 -5.19
CA ASP A 12 3.81 27.60 -5.63
C ASP A 12 4.16 26.67 -4.45
N SER A 13 3.17 26.42 -3.61
CA SER A 13 3.16 25.33 -2.64
C SER A 13 2.63 24.09 -3.37
N GLN A 14 3.53 23.16 -3.67
CA GLN A 14 3.18 21.85 -4.22
C GLN A 14 2.24 21.11 -3.26
N SER A 15 0.94 21.29 -3.46
CA SER A 15 -0.11 20.46 -2.90
C SER A 15 -0.79 19.73 -4.04
N VAL A 16 -0.06 18.82 -4.69
CA VAL A 16 -0.71 17.81 -5.53
C VAL A 16 -1.67 17.09 -4.59
N SER A 17 -2.97 17.30 -4.76
CA SER A 17 -4.01 16.74 -3.90
C SER A 17 -3.68 15.27 -3.62
N ARG A 18 -3.36 14.94 -2.35
CA ARG A 18 -2.95 13.59 -1.91
C ARG A 18 -3.92 12.51 -2.40
N GLN A 19 -5.18 12.89 -2.56
CA GLN A 19 -6.26 12.07 -3.09
C GLN A 19 -6.07 11.68 -4.57
N GLY A 20 -5.42 12.52 -5.38
CA GLY A 20 -5.07 12.20 -6.77
C GLY A 20 -4.00 11.12 -6.88
N ALA A 21 -2.98 11.18 -6.02
CA ALA A 21 -1.86 10.22 -6.03
C ALA A 21 -2.27 8.82 -5.52
N LEU A 22 -3.30 8.72 -4.67
CA LEU A 22 -3.78 7.46 -4.10
C LEU A 22 -4.88 6.79 -4.94
N LYS A 23 -5.21 7.34 -6.12
CA LYS A 23 -6.20 6.73 -7.03
C LYS A 23 -5.70 5.39 -7.54
N ARG A 24 -6.58 4.39 -7.48
CA ARG A 24 -6.30 3.04 -7.95
C ARG A 24 -6.69 2.95 -9.42
N ASN A 25 -5.70 3.05 -10.30
CA ASN A 25 -5.93 3.09 -11.76
C ASN A 25 -5.62 1.76 -12.46
N HIS A 26 -4.87 0.87 -11.82
CA HIS A 26 -4.46 -0.41 -12.41
C HIS A 26 -5.45 -1.51 -12.05
N ARG A 27 -6.01 -2.16 -13.07
CA ARG A 27 -6.89 -3.32 -12.92
C ARG A 27 -6.05 -4.60 -12.80
N THR A 28 -6.37 -5.42 -11.82
CA THR A 28 -5.80 -6.77 -11.66
C THR A 28 -6.93 -7.80 -11.64
N ALA A 29 -6.65 -8.97 -12.21
CA ALA A 29 -7.56 -10.12 -12.23
C ALA A 29 -6.75 -11.40 -12.03
N PHE A 30 -7.32 -12.34 -11.30
CA PHE A 30 -6.72 -13.64 -11.03
C PHE A 30 -7.77 -14.72 -11.25
N LEU A 31 -7.33 -15.84 -11.79
CA LEU A 31 -8.15 -17.05 -11.92
C LEU A 31 -7.86 -17.93 -10.72
N LEU A 32 -8.91 -18.55 -10.18
CA LEU A 32 -8.85 -19.43 -9.02
C LEU A 32 -9.49 -20.75 -9.41
N ASN A 33 -8.97 -21.84 -8.87
CA ASN A 33 -9.62 -23.15 -8.93
C ASN A 33 -10.86 -23.16 -8.01
N ASP A 34 -11.75 -24.12 -8.19
CA ASP A 34 -13.01 -24.26 -7.44
C ASP A 34 -12.75 -24.35 -5.93
N LYS A 35 -11.76 -25.17 -5.53
CA LYS A 35 -11.37 -25.34 -4.12
C LYS A 35 -10.80 -24.06 -3.51
N GLU A 36 -9.99 -23.32 -4.27
CA GLU A 36 -9.39 -22.06 -3.81
C GLU A 36 -10.46 -20.99 -3.60
N LYS A 37 -11.39 -20.89 -4.56
CA LYS A 37 -12.53 -19.99 -4.46
C LYS A 37 -13.41 -20.34 -3.27
N GLU A 38 -13.72 -21.61 -3.05
CA GLU A 38 -14.52 -22.06 -1.90
C GLU A 38 -13.84 -21.73 -0.57
N ALA A 39 -12.54 -22.00 -0.44
CA ALA A 39 -11.77 -21.69 0.75
C ALA A 39 -11.80 -20.18 1.08
N ILE A 40 -11.62 -19.33 0.06
CA ILE A 40 -11.70 -17.88 0.18
C ILE A 40 -13.10 -17.42 0.59
N ASP A 41 -14.13 -17.97 -0.05
CA ASP A 41 -15.52 -17.62 0.23
C ASP A 41 -15.90 -18.01 1.67
N SER A 42 -15.48 -19.19 2.12
CA SER A 42 -15.67 -19.67 3.49
C SER A 42 -14.96 -18.76 4.51
N TYR A 43 -13.70 -18.40 4.24
CA TYR A 43 -12.94 -17.48 5.09
C TYR A 43 -13.62 -16.11 5.19
N CYS A 44 -14.07 -15.56 4.06
CA CYS A 44 -14.75 -14.27 4.04
C CYS A 44 -16.07 -14.29 4.81
N ARG A 45 -16.83 -15.40 4.72
CA ARG A 45 -18.07 -15.60 5.49
C ARG A 45 -17.79 -15.65 7.00
N LYS A 46 -16.81 -16.45 7.42
CA LYS A 46 -16.42 -16.60 8.83
C LYS A 46 -16.02 -15.27 9.47
N ASN A 47 -15.25 -14.46 8.73
CA ASN A 47 -14.73 -13.18 9.22
C ASN A 47 -15.63 -11.97 8.90
N LYS A 48 -16.84 -12.21 8.37
CA LYS A 48 -17.82 -11.16 7.99
C LYS A 48 -17.23 -10.10 7.04
N ILE A 49 -16.35 -10.52 6.14
CA ILE A 49 -15.68 -9.63 5.18
C ILE A 49 -16.67 -9.28 4.07
N LYS A 50 -17.11 -8.02 4.04
CA LYS A 50 -18.05 -7.51 3.03
C LYS A 50 -17.40 -7.29 1.66
N ASN A 51 -16.14 -6.88 1.62
CA ASN A 51 -15.43 -6.54 0.38
C ASN A 51 -14.24 -7.47 0.16
N LYS A 52 -14.44 -8.47 -0.69
CA LYS A 52 -13.42 -9.47 -1.04
C LYS A 52 -12.20 -8.85 -1.73
N SER A 53 -12.43 -7.93 -2.67
CA SER A 53 -11.33 -7.27 -3.41
C SER A 53 -10.45 -6.42 -2.49
N LYS A 54 -11.05 -5.76 -1.49
CA LYS A 54 -10.30 -5.02 -0.46
C LYS A 54 -9.42 -6.00 0.33
N PHE A 55 -10.01 -7.09 0.82
CA PHE A 55 -9.30 -8.11 1.59
C PHE A 55 -8.12 -8.68 0.79
N MET A 56 -8.34 -9.12 -0.45
CA MET A 56 -7.27 -9.68 -1.28
C MET A 56 -6.11 -8.70 -1.46
N ARG A 57 -6.42 -7.44 -1.76
CA ARG A 57 -5.41 -6.41 -1.95
C ARG A 57 -4.60 -6.15 -0.69
N GLU A 58 -5.26 -6.08 0.47
CA GLU A 58 -4.60 -5.84 1.75
C GLU A 58 -3.72 -7.02 2.16
N THR A 59 -4.21 -8.24 2.01
CA THR A 59 -3.44 -9.46 2.31
C THR A 59 -2.21 -9.56 1.42
N LEU A 60 -2.39 -9.41 0.10
CA LEU A 60 -1.26 -9.46 -0.85
C LEU A 60 -0.22 -8.39 -0.54
N LEU A 61 -0.66 -7.14 -0.33
CA LEU A 61 0.27 -6.06 -0.04
C LEU A 61 1.00 -6.27 1.27
N ARG A 62 0.32 -6.81 2.29
CA ARG A 62 0.94 -7.12 3.58
C ARG A 62 2.05 -8.16 3.41
N THR A 63 1.78 -9.27 2.72
CA THR A 63 2.80 -10.29 2.45
C THR A 63 4.00 -9.72 1.71
N VAL A 64 3.78 -8.89 0.70
CA VAL A 64 4.87 -8.25 -0.05
C VAL A 64 5.69 -7.31 0.83
N MET A 65 5.05 -6.49 1.65
CA MET A 65 5.75 -5.57 2.55
C MET A 65 6.52 -6.31 3.65
N ASP A 66 5.94 -7.35 4.23
CA ASP A 66 6.61 -8.17 5.25
C ASP A 66 7.88 -8.81 4.66
N HIS A 67 7.79 -9.35 3.44
CA HIS A 67 8.96 -9.87 2.72
C HIS A 67 10.02 -8.81 2.43
N PHE A 68 9.62 -7.60 2.03
CA PHE A 68 10.57 -6.50 1.82
C PHE A 68 11.25 -6.04 3.10
N LEU A 69 10.58 -6.15 4.25
CA LEU A 69 11.18 -5.84 5.55
C LEU A 69 12.17 -6.92 5.98
N GLU A 70 11.87 -8.19 5.69
CA GLU A 70 12.77 -9.31 5.98
C GLU A 70 14.04 -9.30 5.13
N ASP A 71 13.90 -8.99 3.84
CA ASP A 71 15.00 -8.93 2.87
C ASP A 71 15.64 -7.54 2.76
N TYR A 72 15.28 -6.61 3.67
CA TYR A 72 15.87 -5.29 3.65
C TYR A 72 17.38 -5.40 3.89
N PRO A 73 18.24 -4.89 2.98
CA PRO A 73 19.68 -5.01 3.13
C PRO A 73 20.12 -4.19 4.35
N THR A 74 20.40 -4.90 5.45
CA THR A 74 20.94 -4.31 6.66
C THR A 74 22.46 -4.30 6.59
N LEU A 75 23.09 -3.31 7.23
CA LEU A 75 24.55 -3.18 7.27
C LEU A 75 25.24 -4.41 7.88
N PHE A 76 24.52 -5.15 8.71
CA PHE A 76 24.97 -6.36 9.37
C PHE A 76 23.93 -7.45 9.18
N ASP A 77 24.37 -8.68 8.97
CA ASP A 77 23.47 -9.82 8.96
C ASP A 77 22.99 -10.14 10.37
N LYS A 78 21.85 -10.85 10.49
CA LYS A 78 21.35 -11.35 11.78
C LYS A 78 22.44 -12.09 12.58
N LYS A 79 23.30 -12.83 11.86
CA LYS A 79 24.45 -13.56 12.42
C LYS A 79 25.52 -12.65 13.03
N ASP A 80 25.75 -11.47 12.44
CA ASP A 80 26.73 -10.51 12.94
C ASP A 80 26.19 -9.77 14.16
N MET A 81 24.89 -9.47 14.18
CA MET A 81 24.20 -8.87 15.33
C MET A 81 24.20 -9.78 16.56
N ASP A 82 23.99 -11.09 16.37
CA ASP A 82 23.99 -12.06 17.48
C ASP A 82 25.37 -12.24 18.12
N ARG A 83 26.46 -11.92 17.41
CA ARG A 83 27.84 -11.91 17.95
C ARG A 83 28.13 -10.69 18.83
N ILE A 84 27.37 -9.60 18.67
CA ILE A 84 27.58 -8.33 19.39
C ILE A 84 26.83 -8.32 20.74
N LYS A 85 25.86 -9.22 20.93
CA LYS A 85 25.17 -9.37 22.23
C LYS A 85 26.13 -9.97 23.26
N VAL A 86 26.80 -9.08 24.02
CA VAL A 86 27.45 -9.35 25.31
C VAL A 86 26.41 -9.36 26.42
#